data_AF-A0A8T5KZC3-F1
#
_entry.id   AF-A0A8T5KZC3-F1
#
_cell.length_a   1.000
_cell.length_b   1.000
_cell.length_c   1.000
_cell.angle_alpha   90.00
_cell.angle_beta   90.00
_cell.angle_gamma   90.00
#
_symmetry.space_group_name_H-M   'P 1'
#
loop_
_entity.id
_entity.type
_entity.pdbx_description
1 polymer ?
#
loop_
_entity_poly.entity_id
_entity_poly.type
_entity_poly.pdbx_seq_one_letter_code
_entity_poly.pdbx_strand_id
1 'polypeptide(L)'
;MKAGKTRSIFTGRQPRQAALKAATRGFKEIKLRERGRRNKDGTYTVHMFKGAREKVSVEASNVSWLPAKVWKPIVKKVGVERITKI
;
A
#
# COMPACT_ATOMS: atom_id res chain seq x y z
N MET A 1 -23.91 12.26 -7.26
CA MET A 1 -22.53 12.02 -6.79
C MET A 1 -21.67 11.62 -7.98
N LYS A 2 -20.64 12.41 -8.34
CA LYS A 2 -19.71 12.01 -9.41
C LYS A 2 -18.94 10.78 -8.92
N ALA A 3 -19.13 9.64 -9.58
CA ALA A 3 -18.30 8.46 -9.39
C ALA A 3 -16.88 8.74 -9.88
N GLY A 4 -16.12 9.51 -9.10
CA GLY A 4 -14.70 9.71 -9.35
C GLY A 4 -14.04 8.35 -9.24
N LYS A 5 -13.49 7.84 -10.35
CA LYS A 5 -12.69 6.61 -10.36
C LYS A 5 -11.73 6.65 -9.16
N THR A 6 -11.97 5.82 -8.17
CA THR A 6 -11.34 5.80 -6.83
C THR A 6 -9.87 5.34 -6.92
N ARG A 7 -9.05 6.07 -7.67
CA ARG A 7 -7.60 5.87 -7.75
C ARG A 7 -6.95 6.62 -6.60
N SER A 8 -6.81 5.96 -5.44
CA SER A 8 -6.01 6.49 -4.34
C SER A 8 -4.52 6.43 -4.69
N ILE A 9 -3.81 7.55 -4.54
CA ILE A 9 -2.38 7.65 -4.85
C ILE A 9 -1.58 7.48 -3.56
N PHE A 10 -0.73 6.46 -3.50
CA PHE A 10 0.20 6.22 -2.40
C PHE A 10 1.64 6.27 -2.92
N THR A 11 2.51 6.96 -2.21
CA THR A 11 3.93 7.12 -2.55
C THR A 11 4.84 6.65 -1.42
N GLY A 12 6.02 6.16 -1.79
CA GLY A 12 7.06 5.71 -0.87
C GLY A 12 8.35 5.45 -1.65
N ARG A 13 9.48 5.33 -0.93
CA ARG A 13 10.79 5.06 -1.56
C ARG A 13 10.85 3.66 -2.18
N GLN A 14 10.15 2.70 -1.58
CA GLN A 14 9.98 1.35 -2.09
C GLN A 14 8.49 1.03 -2.33
N PRO A 15 8.15 0.16 -3.29
CA PRO A 15 6.76 -0.25 -3.53
C PRO A 15 6.06 -0.81 -2.28
N ARG A 16 6.82 -1.55 -1.44
CA ARG A 16 6.33 -2.08 -0.17
C ARG A 16 5.89 -0.98 0.81
N GLN A 17 6.60 0.16 0.85
CA GLN A 17 6.26 1.27 1.74
C GLN A 17 4.95 1.94 1.32
N ALA A 18 4.75 2.14 0.02
CA ALA A 18 3.48 2.63 -0.51
C ALA A 18 2.34 1.64 -0.23
N ALA A 19 2.60 0.33 -0.31
CA ALA A 19 1.63 -0.70 0.02
C ALA A 19 1.28 -0.72 1.52
N LEU A 20 2.25 -0.51 2.42
CA LEU A 20 2.00 -0.39 3.86
C LEU A 20 1.06 0.78 4.16
N LYS A 21 1.27 1.94 3.52
CA LYS A 21 0.38 3.10 3.66
C LYS A 21 -1.04 2.80 3.19
N ALA A 22 -1.18 2.07 2.08
CA ALA A 22 -2.49 1.62 1.59
C ALA A 22 -3.14 0.64 2.57
N ALA A 23 -2.40 -0.33 3.09
CA ALA A 23 -2.90 -1.29 4.07
C ALA A 23 -3.36 -0.61 5.38
N THR A 24 -2.65 0.43 5.85
CA THR A 24 -3.09 1.25 7.01
C THR A 24 -4.47 1.86 6.79
N ARG A 25 -4.77 2.29 5.56
CA ARG A 25 -6.08 2.83 5.18
C ARG A 25 -7.16 1.76 5.02
N GLY A 26 -6.81 0.48 5.10
CA GLY A 26 -7.74 -0.64 5.01
C GLY A 26 -7.82 -1.31 3.63
N PHE A 27 -6.95 -0.94 2.68
CA PHE A 27 -6.90 -1.60 1.38
C PHE A 27 -6.29 -3.01 1.51
N LYS A 28 -7.04 -4.03 1.06
CA LYS A 28 -6.61 -5.44 1.08
C LYS A 28 -5.91 -5.86 -0.21
N GLU A 29 -6.47 -5.49 -1.35
CA GLU A 29 -5.88 -5.77 -2.66
C GLU A 29 -5.22 -4.50 -3.20
N ILE A 30 -3.90 -4.54 -3.34
CA ILE A 30 -3.10 -3.36 -3.64
C ILE A 30 -2.29 -3.63 -4.90
N LYS A 31 -2.56 -2.85 -5.96
CA LYS A 31 -1.78 -2.85 -7.21
C LYS A 31 -1.05 -1.52 -7.34
N LEU A 32 0.28 -1.55 -7.38
CA LEU A 32 1.12 -0.35 -7.41
C LEU A 32 1.99 -0.32 -8.66
N ARG A 33 1.81 0.72 -9.47
CA ARG A 33 2.67 0.98 -10.63
C ARG A 33 3.95 1.70 -10.21
N GLU A 34 5.06 1.36 -10.85
CA GLU A 34 6.27 2.17 -10.76
C GLU A 34 6.07 3.54 -11.46
N ARG A 35 6.27 4.63 -10.71
CA ARG A 35 6.14 5.99 -11.24
C ARG A 35 7.39 6.35 -12.05
N GLY A 36 7.20 6.92 -13.23
CA GLY A 36 8.29 7.46 -14.06
C GLY A 36 9.12 6.42 -14.82
N ARG A 37 8.97 5.12 -14.52
CA ARG A 37 9.68 4.05 -15.24
C ARG A 37 8.74 3.31 -16.18
N ARG A 38 9.14 3.22 -17.44
CA ARG A 38 8.63 2.23 -18.39
C ARG A 38 9.73 1.20 -18.64
N ASN A 39 9.32 -0.01 -18.95
CA ASN A 39 10.24 -1.03 -19.44
C ASN A 39 10.69 -0.69 -20.87
N LYS A 40 11.75 -1.34 -21.36
CA LYS A 40 12.25 -1.17 -22.75
C LYS A 40 11.14 -1.39 -23.78
N ASP A 41 10.23 -2.32 -23.50
CA ASP A 41 9.10 -2.67 -24.37
C ASP A 41 7.89 -1.72 -24.22
N GLY A 42 8.05 -0.58 -23.52
CA GLY A 42 6.98 0.39 -23.29
C GLY A 42 5.94 0.01 -22.24
N THR A 43 6.04 -1.18 -21.64
CA THR A 43 5.13 -1.67 -20.59
C THR A 43 5.42 -1.05 -19.22
N TYR A 44 4.44 -1.10 -18.33
CA TYR A 44 4.55 -0.71 -16.93
C TYR A 44 4.66 -1.93 -16.03
N THR A 45 5.54 -1.83 -15.04
CA THR A 45 5.66 -2.82 -13.96
C THR A 45 4.69 -2.47 -12.83
N VAL A 46 3.82 -3.42 -12.49
CA VAL A 46 2.84 -3.29 -11.40
C VAL A 46 3.14 -4.34 -10.34
N HIS A 47 3.41 -3.87 -9.13
CA HIS A 47 3.62 -4.72 -7.97
C HIS A 47 2.27 -5.04 -7.32
N MET A 48 2.00 -6.33 -7.13
CA MET A 48 0.77 -6.81 -6.49
C MET A 48 1.06 -7.18 -5.04
N PHE A 49 0.27 -6.63 -4.14
CA PHE A 49 0.38 -6.80 -2.71
C PHE A 49 -0.97 -7.17 -2.09
N LYS A 50 -0.93 -8.06 -1.10
CA LYS A 50 -2.04 -8.31 -0.18
C LYS A 50 -1.77 -7.58 1.12
N GLY A 51 -2.61 -6.61 1.45
CA GLY A 51 -2.61 -5.83 2.68
C GLY A 51 -3.52 -6.42 3.74
N ALA A 52 -3.09 -6.32 4.98
CA ALA A 52 -3.88 -6.58 6.17
C ALA A 52 -3.53 -5.53 7.24
N ARG A 53 -4.37 -5.42 8.26
CA ARG A 53 -4.05 -4.63 9.46
C ARG A 53 -4.54 -5.39 10.69
N GLU A 54 -3.72 -5.40 11.71
CA GLU A 54 -4.02 -6.04 12.99
C GLU A 54 -3.95 -5.00 14.09
N LYS A 55 -4.78 -5.17 15.12
CA LYS A 55 -4.81 -4.26 16.26
C LYS A 55 -3.89 -4.83 17.33
N VAL A 56 -2.74 -4.19 17.53
CA VAL A 56 -1.70 -4.66 18.45
C VAL A 56 -1.69 -3.78 19.70
N SER A 57 -1.52 -4.38 20.87
CA SER A 57 -1.29 -3.65 22.12
C SER A 57 0.08 -3.00 22.08
N VAL A 58 0.15 -1.73 22.46
CA VAL A 58 1.43 -1.08 22.70
C VAL A 58 1.83 -1.40 24.12
N GLU A 59 2.96 -2.09 24.32
CA GLU A 59 3.55 -2.27 25.64
C GLU A 59 3.90 -0.89 26.20
N ALA A 60 3.14 -0.49 27.24
CA ALA A 60 3.30 0.71 28.07
C ALA A 60 4.19 1.80 27.45
N SER A 61 3.71 2.48 26.41
CA SER A 61 4.37 3.69 25.95
C SER A 61 4.20 4.76 27.03
N ASN A 62 5.29 5.34 27.53
CA ASN A 62 5.32 6.45 28.51
C ASN A 62 4.76 7.78 27.95
N VAL A 63 3.82 7.73 27.01
CA VAL A 63 3.36 8.89 26.25
C VAL A 63 1.84 8.98 26.30
N SER A 64 1.34 10.09 26.86
CA SER A 64 -0.08 10.29 27.17
C SER A 64 -1.01 10.39 25.96
N TRP A 65 -0.48 10.71 24.77
CA TRP A 65 -1.28 10.87 23.56
C TRP A 65 -1.46 9.57 22.74
N LEU A 66 -0.70 8.51 23.04
CA LEU A 66 -0.74 7.27 22.27
C LEU A 66 -1.78 6.30 22.86
N PRO A 67 -2.73 5.79 22.06
CA PRO A 67 -3.73 4.85 22.56
C PRO A 67 -3.12 3.48 22.86
N ALA A 68 -3.68 2.76 23.83
CA ALA A 68 -3.22 1.44 24.26
C ALA A 68 -3.19 0.37 23.14
N LYS A 69 -3.99 0.54 22.09
CA LYS A 69 -4.02 -0.35 20.92
C LYS A 69 -3.92 0.44 19.63
N VAL A 70 -2.98 0.07 18.77
CA VAL A 70 -2.71 0.71 17.48
C VAL A 70 -2.90 -0.27 16.32
N TRP A 71 -3.25 0.26 15.15
CA TRP A 71 -3.32 -0.55 13.93
C TRP A 71 -1.91 -0.74 13.37
N LYS A 72 -1.45 -1.99 13.30
CA LYS A 72 -0.21 -2.39 12.63
C LYS A 72 -0.54 -2.91 11.24
N PRO A 73 -0.13 -2.21 10.16
CA PRO A 73 -0.31 -2.70 8.80
C PRO A 73 0.69 -3.82 8.49
N ILE A 74 0.24 -4.83 7.76
CA ILE A 74 1.04 -5.95 7.27
C ILE A 74 0.80 -6.06 5.77
N VAL A 75 1.85 -6.38 5.02
CA VAL A 75 1.74 -6.57 3.57
C VAL A 75 2.56 -7.76 3.12
N LYS A 76 1.94 -8.61 2.29
CA LYS A 76 2.60 -9.71 1.60
C LYS A 76 2.66 -9.41 0.10
N LYS A 77 3.84 -9.56 -0.51
CA LYS A 77 3.99 -9.43 -1.96
C LYS A 77 3.43 -10.71 -2.61
N VAL A 78 2.52 -10.54 -3.56
CA VAL A 78 1.92 -11.67 -4.29
C VAL A 78 2.68 -11.91 -5.59
N GLY A 79 3.07 -10.84 -6.28
CA GLY A 79 3.75 -10.94 -7.56
C GLY A 79 4.03 -9.59 -8.19
N VAL A 80 4.46 -9.65 -9.45
CA VAL A 80 4.68 -8.50 -10.31
C VAL A 80 4.07 -8.80 -11.66
N GLU A 81 3.32 -7.85 -12.19
CA GLU A 81 2.65 -7.94 -13.48
C GLU A 81 3.18 -6.86 -14.42
N ARG A 82 3.24 -7.17 -15.72
CA ARG A 82 3.62 -6.21 -16.77
C ARG A 82 2.37 -5.87 -17.56
N ILE A 83 2.01 -4.58 -17.60
CA ILE A 83 0.81 -4.12 -18.30
C ILE A 83 1.17 -3.05 -19.34
N THR A 84 0.50 -3.07 -20.48
CA THR A 84 0.64 -2.06 -21.55
C THR A 84 -0.24 -0.83 -21.31
N LYS A 85 -1.40 -1.00 -20.69
CA LYS A 85 -2.43 0.05 -20.49
C LYS A 85 -2.91 0.10 -19.02
N ILE A 86 -3.26 1.29 -18.52
CA ILE A 86 -3.59 1.59 -17.10
C ILE A 86 -5.08 1.90 -16.89
#